data_AF-A8JDX7-F1
#
_entry.id   AF-A8JDX7-F1
#
_cell.length_a   1.000
_cell.length_b   1.000
_cell.length_c   1.000
_cell.angle_alpha   90.00
_cell.angle_beta   90.00
_cell.angle_gamma   90.00
#
_symmetry.space_group_name_H-M   'P 1'
#
loop_
_entity.id
_entity.type
_entity.pdbx_description
1 polymer ?
#
loop_
_entity_poly.entity_id
_entity_poly.type
_entity_poly.pdbx_seq_one_letter_code
_entity_poly.pdbx_strand_id
1 'polypeptide(L)'
;MLQARQVSIGASSARRSATSVASSSLHALPGRHLSHGLASSSLTASQRVSGQAACPVLRRTVVPHATPEKPGLSPSSTPAQQQGDNGQLLFSIGIAALWIGLLGYAFFLAPNQTPYRDQIFIERILGIGQKDGYVVDPVFVGLFNIMGIYPAIYASLLVPAGRSENKVPAWPFVTLSFFLGAFALLPYMALWRPYSNPDANPLPPPSSELTGWNRLFLRGAETPIMPALLLAGGVYYIGMAVTAGGPAWAEYFKLFDESRLVHVTTVDFATLTALAPFWMENDAVGRKWEQRGTLLPVLSFLPVIGPAIYLLLRPKAEAPK
;
A
#
# COMPACT_ATOMS: atom_id res chain seq x y z
N MET A 1 8.63 -67.33 29.34
CA MET A 1 8.85 -66.75 30.69
C MET A 1 9.13 -65.25 30.49
N LEU A 2 8.11 -64.39 30.32
CA LEU A 2 7.33 -63.72 31.38
C LEU A 2 8.19 -63.05 32.45
N GLN A 3 8.38 -61.73 32.36
CA GLN A 3 7.62 -60.81 33.22
C GLN A 3 7.75 -59.35 32.78
N ALA A 4 6.58 -58.74 32.58
CA ALA A 4 6.36 -57.32 32.44
C ALA A 4 6.43 -56.63 33.82
N ARG A 5 6.84 -55.37 33.86
CA ARG A 5 6.62 -54.48 35.00
C ARG A 5 5.96 -53.20 34.50
N GLN A 6 4.65 -53.13 34.70
CA GLN A 6 3.90 -51.87 34.70
C GLN A 6 4.14 -51.14 36.02
N VAL A 7 4.21 -49.81 35.95
CA VAL A 7 3.85 -48.92 37.06
C VAL A 7 2.91 -47.86 36.50
N SER A 8 1.80 -47.68 37.21
CA SER A 8 0.65 -46.85 36.88
C SER A 8 0.46 -45.79 37.97
N ILE A 9 -0.33 -44.77 37.63
CA ILE A 9 -1.13 -43.86 38.47
C ILE A 9 -0.44 -42.56 38.93
N GLY A 10 -1.08 -41.44 38.58
CA GLY A 10 -0.86 -40.13 39.20
C GLY A 10 -1.66 -38.99 38.56
N ALA A 11 -2.97 -39.14 38.36
CA ALA A 11 -3.85 -38.01 38.02
C ALA A 11 -4.14 -37.19 39.29
N SER A 12 -3.93 -35.88 39.25
CA SER A 12 -4.36 -34.96 40.31
C SER A 12 -5.17 -33.80 39.73
N SER A 13 -6.43 -33.75 40.13
CA SER A 13 -7.36 -32.66 39.84
C SER A 13 -7.10 -31.50 40.80
N ALA A 14 -7.15 -30.26 40.29
CA ALA A 14 -7.31 -29.08 41.14
C ALA A 14 -8.51 -28.26 40.65
N ARG A 15 -9.64 -28.44 41.35
CA ARG A 15 -10.74 -27.47 41.42
C ARG A 15 -10.23 -26.19 42.08
N ARG A 16 -10.62 -25.03 41.56
CA ARG A 16 -10.85 -23.84 42.39
C ARG A 16 -12.13 -23.14 41.94
N SER A 17 -13.09 -23.14 42.85
CA SER A 17 -14.26 -22.27 42.88
C SER A 17 -13.88 -20.95 43.57
N ALA A 18 -14.41 -19.82 43.09
CA ALA A 18 -14.63 -18.61 43.88
C ALA A 18 -15.71 -17.79 43.14
N THR A 19 -16.98 -17.91 43.52
CA THR A 19 -17.74 -17.03 44.44
C THR A 19 -17.87 -15.57 43.97
N SER A 20 -19.12 -15.21 43.67
CA SER A 20 -19.61 -13.85 43.43
C SER A 20 -19.69 -13.04 44.72
N VAL A 21 -19.47 -11.72 44.64
CA VAL A 21 -20.06 -10.75 45.58
C VAL A 21 -20.50 -9.52 44.79
N ALA A 22 -21.75 -9.13 45.02
CA ALA A 22 -22.41 -7.92 44.53
C ALA A 22 -22.24 -6.75 45.51
N SER A 23 -22.26 -5.52 45.00
CA SER A 23 -22.79 -4.32 45.66
C SER A 23 -22.91 -3.22 44.60
N SER A 24 -24.11 -2.80 44.20
CA SER A 24 -25.06 -1.90 44.89
C SER A 24 -24.81 -0.42 44.58
N SER A 25 -25.60 0.06 43.62
CA SER A 25 -26.44 1.27 43.63
C SER A 25 -25.95 2.57 44.29
N LEU A 26 -25.98 3.65 43.51
CA LEU A 26 -26.33 4.99 43.99
C LEU A 26 -27.31 5.65 43.01
N HIS A 27 -28.43 6.08 43.59
CA HIS A 27 -29.59 6.73 43.00
C HIS A 27 -29.65 8.16 43.57
N ALA A 28 -30.22 9.10 42.79
CA ALA A 28 -30.85 10.40 43.15
C ALA A 28 -30.27 11.57 42.32
N LEU A 29 -30.97 12.15 41.34
CA LEU A 29 -32.24 12.93 41.29
C LEU A 29 -31.98 14.47 41.16
N PRO A 30 -32.96 15.29 40.71
CA PRO A 30 -32.79 16.27 39.63
C PRO A 30 -33.16 17.72 40.04
N GLY A 31 -33.10 18.68 39.10
CA GLY A 31 -33.65 20.02 39.37
C GLY A 31 -33.71 21.00 38.18
N ARG A 32 -34.95 21.27 37.76
CA ARG A 32 -35.56 22.58 37.39
C ARG A 32 -34.97 23.42 36.24
N HIS A 33 -35.72 23.56 35.14
CA HIS A 33 -36.75 24.58 34.83
C HIS A 33 -36.16 25.90 34.32
N LEU A 34 -36.54 26.27 33.10
CA LEU A 34 -37.12 27.59 32.79
C LEU A 34 -37.83 27.51 31.42
N SER A 35 -38.81 28.36 31.28
CA SER A 35 -40.05 28.13 30.55
C SER A 35 -40.42 29.31 29.66
N HIS A 36 -41.23 29.01 28.64
CA HIS A 36 -42.20 29.89 27.94
C HIS A 36 -41.69 31.08 27.10
N GLY A 37 -42.20 31.11 25.86
CA GLY A 37 -42.19 32.28 24.99
C GLY A 37 -42.89 32.01 23.66
N LEU A 38 -44.23 31.94 23.69
CA LEU A 38 -45.13 31.96 22.53
C LEU A 38 -45.12 33.33 21.85
N ALA A 39 -45.09 33.37 20.52
CA ALA A 39 -45.69 34.40 19.64
C ALA A 39 -45.36 34.02 18.17
N SER A 40 -46.28 33.45 17.39
CA SER A 40 -47.35 34.10 16.61
C SER A 40 -46.86 34.85 15.35
N SER A 41 -47.11 34.20 14.19
CA SER A 41 -47.92 34.73 13.08
C SER A 41 -47.34 35.70 12.04
N SER A 42 -47.88 35.51 10.82
CA SER A 42 -47.88 36.30 9.57
C SER A 42 -46.72 36.03 8.59
N LEU A 43 -46.92 35.30 7.49
CA LEU A 43 -47.63 35.65 6.24
C LEU A 43 -47.13 36.96 5.62
N THR A 44 -46.37 36.86 4.53
CA THR A 44 -46.88 37.27 3.19
C THR A 44 -45.92 36.88 2.08
N ALA A 45 -46.44 36.05 1.18
CA ALA A 45 -45.97 35.94 -0.18
C ALA A 45 -46.36 37.20 -0.96
N SER A 46 -45.49 37.69 -1.84
CA SER A 46 -45.90 38.63 -2.89
C SER A 46 -45.31 38.19 -4.22
N GLN A 47 -46.20 37.68 -5.06
CA GLN A 47 -46.00 37.37 -6.48
C GLN A 47 -46.53 38.54 -7.31
N ARG A 48 -45.68 38.98 -8.27
CA ARG A 48 -45.99 39.27 -9.69
C ARG A 48 -47.04 40.32 -10.06
N VAL A 49 -46.58 41.41 -10.71
CA VAL A 49 -47.24 42.20 -11.79
C VAL A 49 -46.08 42.83 -12.61
N SER A 50 -45.67 42.40 -13.81
CA SER A 50 -46.22 42.54 -15.18
C SER A 50 -46.65 43.97 -15.60
N GLY A 51 -45.88 44.60 -16.49
CA GLY A 51 -46.31 45.85 -17.15
C GLY A 51 -45.23 46.61 -17.94
N GLN A 52 -45.04 46.21 -19.20
CA GLN A 52 -44.75 47.02 -20.41
C GLN A 52 -43.67 48.14 -20.37
N ALA A 53 -42.63 47.99 -21.20
CA ALA A 53 -42.01 49.10 -21.93
C ALA A 53 -41.31 48.60 -23.21
N ALA A 54 -41.24 49.49 -24.20
CA ALA A 54 -41.14 49.27 -25.63
C ALA A 54 -39.77 48.78 -26.16
N CYS A 55 -39.83 48.14 -27.33
CA CYS A 55 -38.71 47.85 -28.22
C CYS A 55 -37.98 49.11 -28.70
N PRO A 56 -36.65 49.01 -28.90
CA PRO A 56 -36.07 49.54 -30.13
C PRO A 56 -35.27 48.48 -30.89
N VAL A 57 -35.50 48.47 -32.19
CA VAL A 57 -34.83 47.68 -33.22
C VAL A 57 -33.33 47.99 -33.21
N LEU A 58 -32.49 46.99 -32.92
CA LEU A 58 -31.03 47.07 -33.10
C LEU A 58 -30.56 46.04 -34.12
N ARG A 59 -30.33 46.59 -35.31
CA ARG A 59 -29.50 46.18 -36.45
C ARG A 59 -28.67 44.90 -36.25
N ARG A 60 -29.03 43.87 -37.01
CA ARG A 60 -28.29 42.61 -37.17
C ARG A 60 -26.99 42.88 -37.94
N THR A 61 -25.86 42.87 -37.25
CA THR A 61 -24.53 42.90 -37.87
C THR A 61 -24.25 41.52 -38.46
N VAL A 62 -24.12 41.46 -39.78
CA VAL A 62 -23.72 40.27 -40.53
C VAL A 62 -22.26 39.98 -40.20
N VAL A 63 -21.98 38.88 -39.51
CA VAL A 63 -20.63 38.33 -39.34
C VAL A 63 -20.27 37.60 -40.64
N PRO A 64 -19.18 37.96 -41.34
CA PRO A 64 -18.77 37.26 -42.54
C PRO A 64 -18.20 35.87 -42.17
N HIS A 65 -18.60 34.89 -42.97
CA HIS A 65 -18.15 33.51 -42.97
C HIS A 65 -16.61 33.45 -43.05
N ALA A 66 -15.95 32.94 -42.01
CA ALA A 66 -14.55 32.53 -42.11
C ALA A 66 -14.49 31.13 -42.75
N THR A 67 -13.73 31.03 -43.83
CA THR A 67 -13.33 29.80 -44.54
C THR A 67 -12.56 28.84 -43.62
N PRO A 68 -12.62 27.51 -43.85
CA PRO A 68 -11.95 26.54 -43.00
C PRO A 68 -10.44 26.55 -43.26
N GLU A 69 -9.66 26.81 -42.21
CA GLU A 69 -8.21 26.73 -42.23
C GLU A 69 -7.77 25.25 -42.25
N LYS A 70 -6.78 24.92 -43.10
CA LYS A 70 -6.19 23.58 -43.22
C LYS A 70 -5.42 23.17 -41.95
N PRO A 71 -5.31 21.87 -41.63
CA PRO A 71 -4.57 21.39 -40.46
C PRO A 71 -3.06 21.54 -40.67
N GLY A 72 -2.48 22.56 -40.04
CA GLY A 72 -1.04 22.79 -40.01
C GLY A 72 -0.43 22.32 -38.69
N LEU A 73 0.55 21.42 -38.81
CA LEU A 73 1.68 21.13 -37.91
C LEU A 73 1.43 21.05 -36.39
N SER A 74 1.67 19.85 -35.86
CA SER A 74 1.88 19.56 -34.44
C SER A 74 2.78 20.61 -33.77
N PRO A 75 2.43 21.11 -32.57
CA PRO A 75 3.31 22.02 -31.85
C PRO A 75 4.62 21.30 -31.52
N SER A 76 5.74 21.86 -31.97
CA SER A 76 7.07 21.43 -31.56
C SER A 76 7.14 21.47 -30.03
N SER A 77 7.43 20.33 -29.40
CA SER A 77 7.55 20.23 -27.94
C SER A 77 8.56 21.26 -27.42
N THR A 78 8.17 22.04 -26.42
CA THR A 78 9.06 23.00 -25.75
C THR A 78 10.27 22.25 -25.15
N PRO A 79 11.49 22.83 -25.11
CA PRO A 79 12.69 22.17 -24.58
C PRO A 79 12.51 21.54 -23.18
N ALA A 80 11.69 22.17 -22.32
CA ALA A 80 11.36 21.65 -20.99
C ALA A 80 10.53 20.35 -21.01
N GLN A 81 9.58 20.21 -21.94
CA GLN A 81 8.81 18.96 -22.12
C GLN A 81 9.68 17.85 -22.70
N GLN A 82 10.54 18.19 -23.66
CA GLN A 82 11.44 17.23 -24.29
C GLN A 82 12.51 16.71 -23.33
N GLN A 83 13.00 17.56 -22.42
CA GLN A 83 13.95 17.14 -21.39
C GLN A 83 13.31 16.26 -20.31
N GLY A 84 12.04 16.50 -19.95
CA GLY A 84 11.27 15.62 -19.07
C GLY A 84 11.00 14.24 -19.70
N ASP A 85 10.65 14.20 -20.98
CA ASP A 85 10.37 12.95 -21.72
C ASP A 85 11.63 12.08 -21.85
N ASN A 86 12.78 12.68 -22.14
CA ASN A 86 14.06 11.96 -22.19
C ASN A 86 14.44 11.35 -20.83
N GLY A 87 14.25 12.09 -19.73
CA GLY A 87 14.51 11.57 -18.38
C GLY A 87 13.60 10.40 -18.02
N GLN A 88 12.32 10.50 -18.36
CA GLN A 88 11.35 9.42 -18.14
C GLN A 88 11.70 8.18 -18.97
N LEU A 89 12.09 8.35 -20.23
CA LEU A 89 12.51 7.26 -21.10
C LEU A 89 13.73 6.53 -20.53
N LEU A 90 14.73 7.27 -20.06
CA LEU A 90 15.93 6.70 -19.43
C LEU A 90 15.57 5.90 -18.17
N PHE A 91 14.68 6.42 -17.32
CA PHE A 91 14.18 5.70 -16.15
C PHE A 91 13.48 4.40 -16.56
N SER A 92 12.54 4.46 -17.50
CA SER A 92 11.81 3.29 -18.01
C SER A 92 12.75 2.22 -18.59
N ILE A 93 13.75 2.62 -19.38
CA ILE A 93 14.76 1.71 -19.94
C ILE A 93 15.62 1.10 -18.83
N GLY A 94 16.05 1.91 -17.86
CA GLY A 94 16.85 1.43 -16.73
C GLY A 94 16.11 0.39 -15.89
N ILE A 95 14.84 0.63 -15.58
CA ILE A 95 13.99 -0.33 -14.86
C ILE A 95 13.73 -1.59 -15.69
N ALA A 96 13.48 -1.45 -17.00
CA ALA A 96 13.30 -2.61 -17.89
C ALA A 96 14.57 -3.47 -17.99
N ALA A 97 15.74 -2.84 -18.10
CA ALA A 97 17.03 -3.52 -18.09
C ALA A 97 17.29 -4.24 -16.76
N LEU A 98 16.99 -3.58 -15.63
CA LEU A 98 17.06 -4.21 -14.31
C LEU A 98 16.13 -5.42 -14.23
N TRP A 99 14.90 -5.31 -14.72
CA TRP A 99 13.93 -6.41 -14.72
C TRP A 99 14.39 -7.63 -15.54
N ILE A 100 14.83 -7.38 -16.78
CA ILE A 100 15.36 -8.45 -17.65
C ILE A 100 16.62 -9.07 -17.04
N GLY A 101 17.50 -8.24 -16.48
CA GLY A 101 18.71 -8.68 -15.79
C GLY A 101 18.41 -9.57 -14.58
N LEU A 102 17.44 -9.18 -13.74
CA LEU A 102 17.01 -9.97 -12.58
C LEU A 102 16.34 -11.28 -13.02
N LEU A 103 15.50 -11.27 -14.06
CA LEU A 103 14.91 -12.50 -14.60
C LEU A 103 16.01 -13.45 -15.10
N GLY A 104 16.93 -12.94 -15.92
CA GLY A 104 18.07 -13.71 -16.40
C GLY A 104 18.89 -14.28 -15.24
N TYR A 105 19.14 -13.46 -14.21
CA TYR A 105 19.83 -13.89 -13.01
C TYR A 105 19.10 -15.03 -12.29
N ALA A 106 17.80 -14.87 -12.01
CA ALA A 106 17.00 -15.85 -11.27
C ALA A 106 16.92 -17.22 -11.97
N PHE A 107 16.83 -17.24 -13.31
CA PHE A 107 16.71 -18.50 -14.06
C PHE A 107 18.07 -19.17 -14.33
N PHE A 108 19.09 -18.38 -14.68
CA PHE A 108 20.35 -18.93 -15.19
C PHE A 108 21.49 -18.92 -14.16
N LEU A 109 21.55 -17.93 -13.27
CA LEU A 109 22.71 -17.73 -12.38
C LEU A 109 22.41 -18.07 -10.91
N ALA A 110 21.15 -17.93 -10.48
CA ALA A 110 20.80 -18.18 -9.08
C ALA A 110 21.08 -19.65 -8.69
N PRO A 111 21.68 -19.87 -7.50
CA PRO A 111 22.06 -21.19 -7.04
C PRO A 111 20.85 -22.12 -7.04
N ASN A 112 21.02 -23.37 -7.45
CA ASN A 112 19.92 -24.33 -7.56
C ASN A 112 20.38 -25.73 -7.17
N GLN A 113 21.05 -25.82 -6.03
CA GLN A 113 21.62 -27.07 -5.54
C GLN A 113 20.57 -27.91 -4.80
N THR A 114 19.46 -27.29 -4.35
CA THR A 114 18.46 -27.93 -3.48
C THR A 114 16.99 -27.75 -3.91
N PRO A 115 16.60 -28.04 -5.17
CA PRO A 115 15.23 -27.79 -5.65
C PRO A 115 14.14 -28.52 -4.86
N TYR A 116 14.42 -29.74 -4.38
CA TYR A 116 13.47 -30.48 -3.53
C TYR A 116 13.28 -29.85 -2.15
N ARG A 117 14.35 -29.29 -1.57
CA ARG A 117 14.29 -28.59 -0.28
C ARG A 117 13.46 -27.30 -0.39
N ASP A 118 13.61 -26.58 -1.51
CA ASP A 118 12.85 -25.36 -1.79
C ASP A 118 11.34 -25.63 -1.84
N GLN A 119 10.92 -26.74 -2.45
CA GLN A 119 9.51 -27.15 -2.43
C GLN A 119 9.01 -27.44 -1.01
N ILE A 120 9.80 -28.17 -0.21
CA ILE A 120 9.46 -28.44 1.20
C ILE A 120 9.32 -27.13 1.97
N PHE A 121 10.20 -26.14 1.75
CA PHE A 121 10.10 -24.84 2.42
C PHE A 121 8.78 -24.13 2.13
N ILE A 122 8.36 -24.09 0.87
CA ILE A 122 7.09 -23.49 0.46
C ILE A 122 5.92 -24.22 1.13
N GLU A 123 5.92 -25.55 1.09
CA GLU A 123 4.91 -26.38 1.74
C GLU A 123 4.83 -26.05 3.24
N ARG A 124 5.98 -26.03 3.94
CA ARG A 124 6.04 -25.72 5.39
C ARG A 124 5.54 -24.33 5.73
N ILE A 125 5.99 -23.31 5.00
CA ILE A 125 5.62 -21.93 5.30
C ILE A 125 4.12 -21.70 5.04
N LEU A 126 3.55 -22.36 4.02
CA LEU A 126 2.11 -22.31 3.73
C LEU A 126 1.27 -23.21 4.63
N GLY A 127 1.88 -24.01 5.52
CA GLY A 127 1.19 -24.97 6.37
C GLY A 127 0.64 -26.19 5.62
N ILE A 128 1.16 -26.43 4.42
CA ILE A 128 0.80 -27.55 3.54
C ILE A 128 1.86 -28.66 3.75
N GLY A 129 1.46 -29.93 3.85
CA GLY A 129 2.40 -31.07 3.89
C GLY A 129 2.51 -31.85 5.23
N GLN A 130 3.37 -32.87 5.24
CA GLN A 130 3.53 -33.89 6.30
C GLN A 130 4.12 -33.32 7.59
N LYS A 131 3.55 -33.50 8.78
CA LYS A 131 4.19 -32.98 10.03
C LYS A 131 5.35 -33.88 10.47
N ASP A 132 6.51 -33.69 9.87
CA ASP A 132 7.75 -34.47 10.10
C ASP A 132 8.69 -33.85 11.16
N GLY A 133 8.31 -32.70 11.73
CA GLY A 133 9.10 -31.99 12.74
C GLY A 133 10.25 -31.15 12.18
N TYR A 134 10.38 -31.06 10.85
CA TYR A 134 11.35 -30.16 10.22
C TYR A 134 10.93 -28.69 10.40
N VAL A 135 11.83 -27.88 10.95
CA VAL A 135 11.63 -26.44 11.17
C VAL A 135 12.48 -25.68 10.17
N VAL A 136 11.83 -24.82 9.37
CA VAL A 136 12.53 -23.93 8.44
C VAL A 136 13.25 -22.85 9.22
N ASP A 137 14.44 -22.45 8.75
CA ASP A 137 15.23 -21.39 9.36
C ASP A 137 14.39 -20.13 9.67
N PRO A 138 14.40 -19.61 10.91
CA PRO A 138 13.54 -18.51 11.33
C PRO A 138 13.86 -17.18 10.62
N VAL A 139 15.11 -16.97 10.19
CA VAL A 139 15.49 -15.75 9.44
C VAL A 139 14.83 -15.78 8.06
N PHE A 140 14.89 -16.93 7.37
CA PHE A 140 14.22 -17.11 6.10
C PHE A 140 12.69 -17.05 6.23
N VAL A 141 12.10 -17.65 7.26
CA VAL A 141 10.66 -17.55 7.53
C VAL A 141 10.25 -16.07 7.71
N GLY A 142 11.04 -15.30 8.46
CA GLY A 142 10.82 -13.87 8.64
C GLY A 142 10.86 -13.10 7.32
N LEU A 143 11.91 -13.33 6.52
CA LEU A 143 12.08 -12.73 5.20
C LEU A 143 10.90 -13.06 4.26
N PHE A 144 10.52 -14.34 4.18
CA PHE A 144 9.44 -14.79 3.31
C PHE A 144 8.10 -14.18 3.71
N ASN A 145 7.80 -14.04 5.00
CA ASN A 145 6.57 -13.38 5.43
C ASN A 145 6.59 -11.86 5.22
N ILE A 146 7.77 -11.22 5.32
CA ILE A 146 7.94 -9.82 4.93
C ILE A 146 7.62 -9.63 3.45
N MET A 147 7.85 -10.63 2.58
CA MET A 147 7.43 -10.60 1.18
C MET A 147 5.90 -10.59 0.99
N GLY A 148 5.08 -10.85 2.01
CA GLY A 148 3.65 -10.55 2.00
C GLY A 148 3.32 -9.12 2.44
N ILE A 149 4.13 -8.55 3.34
CA ILE A 149 3.97 -7.19 3.89
C ILE A 149 4.42 -6.15 2.87
N TYR A 150 5.57 -6.36 2.22
CA TYR A 150 6.18 -5.40 1.31
C TYR A 150 5.30 -5.09 0.08
N PRO A 151 4.71 -6.08 -0.61
CA PRO A 151 3.70 -5.85 -1.63
C PRO A 151 2.52 -5.02 -1.15
N ALA A 152 2.06 -5.19 0.09
CA ALA A 152 0.98 -4.38 0.65
C ALA A 152 1.40 -2.90 0.91
N ILE A 153 2.66 -2.68 1.29
CA ILE A 153 3.26 -1.34 1.34
C ILE A 153 3.26 -0.72 -0.07
N TYR A 154 3.78 -1.46 -1.07
CA TYR A 154 3.79 -1.01 -2.46
C TYR A 154 2.40 -0.76 -3.02
N ALA A 155 1.44 -1.60 -2.69
CA ALA A 155 0.05 -1.42 -3.06
C ALA A 155 -0.51 -0.09 -2.51
N SER A 156 -0.15 0.27 -1.28
CA SER A 156 -0.55 1.52 -0.63
C SER A 156 0.14 2.77 -1.20
N LEU A 157 1.26 2.59 -1.91
CA LEU A 157 1.97 3.65 -2.64
C LEU A 157 1.49 3.75 -4.10
N LEU A 158 1.41 2.62 -4.80
CA LEU A 158 1.17 2.54 -6.24
C LEU A 158 -0.30 2.73 -6.63
N VAL A 159 -1.25 2.23 -5.84
CA VAL A 159 -2.68 2.31 -6.19
C VAL A 159 -3.22 3.75 -6.12
N PRO A 160 -2.86 4.57 -5.11
CA PRO A 160 -3.21 5.98 -5.08
C PRO A 160 -2.26 6.84 -5.94
N ALA A 161 -0.96 6.79 -5.67
CA ALA A 161 0.01 7.75 -6.24
C ALA A 161 0.78 7.25 -7.45
N GLY A 162 0.91 5.93 -7.60
CA GLY A 162 1.56 5.33 -8.77
C GLY A 162 0.67 5.24 -10.00
N ARG A 163 -0.49 5.91 -10.07
CA ARG A 163 -1.33 5.90 -11.27
C ARG A 163 -0.56 6.47 -12.46
N SER A 164 -0.59 5.76 -13.57
CA SER A 164 0.11 6.21 -14.76
C SER A 164 -0.77 7.02 -15.69
N GLU A 165 -0.19 8.04 -16.31
CA GLU A 165 -0.81 8.86 -17.37
C GLU A 165 -1.24 8.00 -18.58
N ASN A 166 -0.50 6.94 -18.90
CA ASN A 166 -0.84 6.00 -19.97
C ASN A 166 -1.99 5.03 -19.62
N LYS A 167 -2.62 5.19 -18.45
CA LYS A 167 -3.77 4.41 -17.95
C LYS A 167 -3.50 2.92 -17.76
N VAL A 168 -2.24 2.50 -17.63
CA VAL A 168 -1.92 1.11 -17.25
C VAL A 168 -2.34 0.88 -15.79
N PRO A 169 -3.21 -0.11 -15.51
CA PRO A 169 -3.67 -0.38 -14.15
C PRO A 169 -2.56 -1.03 -13.32
N ALA A 170 -2.31 -0.50 -12.11
CA ALA A 170 -1.31 -1.07 -11.18
C ALA A 170 -1.78 -2.39 -10.53
N TRP A 171 -3.09 -2.57 -10.38
CA TRP A 171 -3.65 -3.65 -9.56
C TRP A 171 -3.22 -5.07 -9.97
N PRO A 172 -3.09 -5.45 -11.26
CA PRO A 172 -2.67 -6.80 -11.62
C PRO A 172 -1.24 -7.07 -11.17
N PHE A 173 -0.35 -6.09 -11.37
CA PHE A 173 1.06 -6.18 -10.98
C PHE A 173 1.22 -6.22 -9.47
N VAL A 174 0.44 -5.40 -8.75
CA VAL A 174 0.40 -5.41 -7.28
C VAL A 174 -0.12 -6.74 -6.74
N THR A 175 -1.23 -7.27 -7.27
CA THR A 175 -1.76 -8.57 -6.84
C THR A 175 -0.76 -9.70 -7.10
N LEU A 176 -0.13 -9.69 -8.28
CA LEU A 176 0.86 -10.71 -8.63
C LEU A 176 2.14 -10.59 -7.78
N SER A 177 2.47 -9.40 -7.28
CA SER A 177 3.65 -9.17 -6.43
C SER A 177 3.59 -9.85 -5.06
N PHE A 178 2.41 -10.29 -4.59
CA PHE A 178 2.32 -11.14 -3.40
C PHE A 178 2.93 -12.53 -3.60
N PHE A 179 3.10 -12.96 -4.86
CA PHE A 179 3.68 -14.26 -5.21
C PHE A 179 5.07 -14.11 -5.85
N LEU A 180 5.21 -13.12 -6.75
CA LEU A 180 6.40 -12.92 -7.55
C LEU A 180 7.26 -11.73 -7.08
N GLY A 181 6.83 -10.96 -6.07
CA GLY A 181 7.60 -9.85 -5.54
C GLY A 181 7.88 -8.73 -6.56
N ALA A 182 9.11 -8.21 -6.55
CA ALA A 182 9.60 -7.19 -7.47
C ALA A 182 9.50 -7.63 -8.94
N PHE A 183 9.63 -8.92 -9.24
CA PHE A 183 9.50 -9.41 -10.62
C PHE A 183 8.15 -9.08 -11.25
N ALA A 184 7.08 -8.95 -10.45
CA ALA A 184 5.78 -8.49 -10.92
C ALA A 184 5.64 -6.95 -10.92
N LEU A 185 6.31 -6.24 -10.02
CA LEU A 185 6.18 -4.77 -9.95
C LEU A 185 7.06 -4.04 -10.96
N LEU A 186 8.30 -4.48 -11.19
CA LEU A 186 9.24 -3.86 -12.11
C LEU A 186 8.68 -3.59 -13.53
N PRO A 187 7.94 -4.50 -14.19
CA PRO A 187 7.35 -4.19 -15.49
C PRO A 187 6.32 -3.07 -15.41
N TYR A 188 5.56 -2.97 -14.30
CA TYR A 188 4.71 -1.81 -14.06
C TYR A 188 5.52 -0.53 -13.94
N MET A 189 6.59 -0.56 -13.16
CA MET A 189 7.46 0.61 -12.94
C MET A 189 8.16 1.06 -14.25
N ALA A 190 8.53 0.12 -15.12
CA ALA A 190 9.10 0.44 -16.43
C ALA A 190 8.07 1.11 -17.36
N LEU A 191 6.82 0.62 -17.34
CA LEU A 191 5.72 1.17 -18.13
C LEU A 191 5.12 2.44 -17.53
N TRP A 192 5.36 2.70 -16.25
CA TRP A 192 4.80 3.82 -15.53
C TRP A 192 5.31 5.14 -16.11
N ARG A 193 4.37 6.04 -16.36
CA ARG A 193 4.58 7.44 -16.71
C ARG A 193 3.93 8.34 -15.66
N PRO A 194 4.66 9.30 -15.08
CA PRO A 194 4.12 10.29 -14.16
C PRO A 194 3.10 11.18 -14.87
N TYR A 195 2.15 11.74 -14.13
CA TYR A 195 1.22 12.70 -14.68
C TYR A 195 1.92 14.04 -14.95
N SER A 196 1.75 14.56 -16.16
CA SER A 196 2.26 15.88 -16.54
C SER A 196 1.50 17.02 -15.84
N ASN A 197 0.22 16.78 -15.50
CA ASN A 197 -0.62 17.71 -14.76
C ASN A 197 -0.99 17.12 -13.38
N PRO A 198 -0.56 17.73 -12.26
CA PRO A 198 -0.91 17.29 -10.90
C PRO A 198 -2.43 17.25 -10.63
N ASP A 199 -3.22 18.11 -11.28
CA ASP A 199 -4.67 18.16 -11.09
C ASP A 199 -5.40 16.95 -11.70
N ALA A 200 -4.75 16.22 -12.62
CA ALA A 200 -5.31 15.03 -13.24
C ALA A 200 -5.32 13.81 -12.30
N ASN A 201 -4.46 13.79 -11.28
CA ASN A 201 -4.47 12.79 -10.22
C ASN A 201 -4.18 13.45 -8.86
N PRO A 202 -5.20 14.09 -8.24
CA PRO A 202 -5.02 14.77 -6.97
C PRO A 202 -4.65 13.77 -5.87
N LEU A 203 -3.63 14.12 -5.09
CA LEU A 203 -3.17 13.36 -3.92
C LEU A 203 -3.24 14.29 -2.70
N PRO A 204 -3.84 13.85 -1.57
CA PRO A 204 -4.54 12.58 -1.38
C PRO A 204 -5.82 12.45 -2.24
N PRO A 205 -6.31 11.22 -2.50
CA PRO A 205 -7.53 11.00 -3.28
C PRO A 205 -8.74 11.74 -2.66
N PRO A 206 -9.64 12.33 -3.47
CA PRO A 206 -10.82 13.00 -2.94
C PRO A 206 -11.76 11.99 -2.29
N SER A 207 -12.49 12.39 -1.24
CA SER A 207 -13.37 11.49 -0.48
C SER A 207 -14.44 10.81 -1.34
N SER A 208 -14.87 11.45 -2.43
CA SER A 208 -15.79 10.86 -3.41
C SER A 208 -15.21 9.62 -4.09
N GLU A 209 -13.90 9.57 -4.33
CA GLU A 209 -13.23 8.41 -4.93
C GLU A 209 -13.10 7.21 -3.97
N LEU A 210 -13.21 7.47 -2.66
CA LEU A 210 -13.17 6.45 -1.61
C LEU A 210 -14.53 5.78 -1.37
N THR A 211 -15.59 6.23 -2.05
CA THR A 211 -16.93 5.66 -1.91
C THR A 211 -17.11 4.41 -2.78
N GLY A 212 -17.82 3.40 -2.24
CA GLY A 212 -18.17 2.16 -2.94
C GLY A 212 -17.37 0.92 -2.54
N TRP A 213 -18.00 -0.25 -2.67
CA TRP A 213 -17.45 -1.55 -2.23
C TRP A 213 -16.17 -1.94 -2.98
N ASN A 214 -16.08 -1.60 -4.26
CA ASN A 214 -14.94 -1.90 -5.12
C ASN A 214 -13.69 -1.04 -4.81
N ARG A 215 -13.81 -0.06 -3.90
CA ARG A 215 -12.73 0.86 -3.49
C ARG A 215 -12.22 0.57 -2.08
N LEU A 216 -12.60 -0.56 -1.48
CA LEU A 216 -12.22 -0.94 -0.12
C LEU A 216 -10.69 -0.93 0.09
N PHE A 217 -9.93 -1.40 -0.90
CA PHE A 217 -8.47 -1.39 -0.83
C PHE A 217 -7.90 0.04 -0.79
N LEU A 218 -8.36 0.92 -1.69
CA LEU A 218 -7.94 2.33 -1.74
C LEU A 218 -8.30 3.04 -0.42
N ARG A 219 -9.51 2.78 0.10
CA ARG A 219 -9.93 3.28 1.42
C ARG A 219 -9.02 2.76 2.53
N GLY A 220 -8.67 1.47 2.51
CA GLY A 220 -7.74 0.86 3.47
C GLY A 220 -6.37 1.52 3.45
N ALA A 221 -5.80 1.78 2.26
CA ALA A 221 -4.51 2.45 2.08
C ALA A 221 -4.50 3.91 2.57
N GLU A 222 -5.66 4.56 2.60
CA GLU A 222 -5.84 5.92 3.16
C GLU A 222 -6.21 5.90 4.66
N THR A 223 -6.32 4.74 5.31
CA THR A 223 -6.49 4.64 6.77
C THR A 223 -5.15 4.51 7.51
N PRO A 224 -5.07 4.82 8.82
CA PRO A 224 -3.91 4.47 9.64
C PRO A 224 -3.85 3.00 10.05
N ILE A 225 -4.95 2.27 9.95
CA ILE A 225 -5.04 0.87 10.42
C ILE A 225 -4.13 -0.03 9.59
N MET A 226 -4.23 0.02 8.26
CA MET A 226 -3.40 -0.82 7.38
C MET A 226 -1.90 -0.62 7.61
N PRO A 227 -1.33 0.60 7.52
CA PRO A 227 0.09 0.78 7.75
C PRO A 227 0.52 0.51 9.21
N ALA A 228 -0.37 0.65 10.20
CA ALA A 228 -0.08 0.22 11.57
C ALA A 228 0.06 -1.32 11.68
N LEU A 229 -0.81 -2.07 11.00
CA LEU A 229 -0.72 -3.54 10.93
C LEU A 229 0.54 -3.98 10.17
N LEU A 230 0.86 -3.32 9.05
CA LEU A 230 2.08 -3.59 8.29
C LEU A 230 3.34 -3.28 9.12
N LEU A 231 3.34 -2.18 9.88
CA LEU A 231 4.42 -1.85 10.80
C LEU A 231 4.56 -2.89 11.91
N ALA A 232 3.46 -3.29 12.55
CA ALA A 232 3.47 -4.29 13.61
C ALA A 232 3.99 -5.65 13.11
N GLY A 233 3.52 -6.09 11.94
CA GLY A 233 4.01 -7.30 11.29
C GLY A 233 5.49 -7.20 10.90
N GLY A 234 5.90 -6.07 10.34
CA GLY A 234 7.30 -5.82 9.97
C GLY A 234 8.22 -5.85 11.18
N VAL A 235 7.86 -5.16 12.28
CA VAL A 235 8.60 -5.19 13.55
C VAL A 235 8.67 -6.62 14.11
N TYR A 236 7.57 -7.38 14.05
CA TYR A 236 7.54 -8.76 14.52
C TYR A 236 8.53 -9.65 13.74
N TYR A 237 8.45 -9.69 12.41
CA TYR A 237 9.32 -10.55 11.59
C TYR A 237 10.79 -10.12 11.63
N ILE A 238 11.07 -8.81 11.64
CA ILE A 238 12.43 -8.29 11.82
C ILE A 238 12.95 -8.65 13.21
N GLY A 239 12.13 -8.50 14.26
CA GLY A 239 12.48 -8.87 15.62
C GLY A 239 12.83 -10.36 15.74
N MET A 240 12.07 -11.23 15.10
CA MET A 240 12.40 -12.67 15.03
C MET A 240 13.75 -12.92 14.35
N ALA A 241 14.02 -12.29 13.20
CA ALA A 241 15.30 -12.47 12.50
C ALA A 241 16.49 -11.95 13.32
N VAL A 242 16.37 -10.76 13.94
CA VAL A 242 17.43 -10.18 14.78
C VAL A 242 17.70 -11.02 16.02
N THR A 243 16.68 -11.64 16.60
CA THR A 243 16.80 -12.47 17.82
C THR A 243 17.08 -13.95 17.55
N ALA A 244 17.15 -14.39 16.28
CA ALA A 244 17.37 -15.78 15.89
C ALA A 244 18.76 -16.34 16.30
N GLY A 245 19.73 -15.48 16.56
CA GLY A 245 21.08 -15.86 17.00
C GLY A 245 22.01 -16.31 15.88
N GLY A 246 23.31 -16.40 16.18
CA GLY A 246 24.36 -16.68 15.19
C GLY A 246 24.19 -17.98 14.39
N PRO A 247 23.79 -19.12 14.99
CA PRO A 247 23.60 -20.37 14.26
C PRO A 247 22.52 -20.29 13.16
N ALA A 248 21.40 -19.65 13.44
CA ALA A 248 20.33 -19.46 12.45
C ALA A 248 20.80 -18.57 11.29
N TRP A 249 21.51 -17.48 11.59
CA TRP A 249 22.11 -16.64 10.54
C TRP A 249 23.13 -17.39 9.69
N ALA A 250 23.95 -18.25 10.29
CA ALA A 250 24.89 -19.10 9.54
C ALA A 250 24.18 -20.10 8.62
N GLU A 251 23.08 -20.70 9.10
CA GLU A 251 22.23 -21.56 8.28
C GLU A 251 21.58 -20.77 7.14
N TYR A 252 21.04 -19.58 7.41
CA TYR A 252 20.49 -18.70 6.39
C TYR A 252 21.49 -18.36 5.29
N PHE A 253 22.75 -18.00 5.64
CA PHE A 253 23.77 -17.72 4.62
C PHE A 253 24.13 -18.95 3.79
N LYS A 254 24.18 -20.12 4.41
CA LYS A 254 24.33 -21.38 3.67
C LYS A 254 23.16 -21.62 2.73
N LEU A 255 21.93 -21.40 3.19
CA LEU A 255 20.74 -21.51 2.34
C LEU A 255 20.76 -20.49 1.21
N PHE A 256 21.24 -19.27 1.46
CA PHE A 256 21.40 -18.25 0.43
C PHE A 256 22.37 -18.68 -0.68
N ASP A 257 23.40 -19.46 -0.37
CA ASP A 257 24.35 -19.98 -1.36
C ASP A 257 23.87 -21.26 -2.08
N GLU A 258 22.97 -22.04 -1.47
CA GLU A 258 22.53 -23.34 -1.99
C GLU A 258 21.15 -23.28 -2.70
N SER A 259 20.22 -22.53 -2.13
CA SER A 259 18.78 -22.52 -2.48
C SER A 259 18.43 -21.39 -3.42
N ARG A 260 17.74 -21.73 -4.52
CA ARG A 260 17.24 -20.74 -5.47
C ARG A 260 16.18 -19.88 -4.83
N LEU A 261 15.25 -20.51 -4.11
CA LEU A 261 14.15 -19.84 -3.45
C LEU A 261 14.67 -18.78 -2.46
N VAL A 262 15.56 -19.17 -1.55
CA VAL A 262 16.09 -18.24 -0.54
C VAL A 262 16.84 -17.11 -1.22
N HIS A 263 17.76 -17.44 -2.13
CA HIS A 263 18.57 -16.45 -2.82
C HIS A 263 17.75 -15.43 -3.61
N VAL A 264 16.82 -15.89 -4.45
CA VAL A 264 15.96 -15.01 -5.26
C VAL A 264 15.04 -14.17 -4.37
N THR A 265 14.51 -14.73 -3.27
CA THR A 265 13.68 -13.98 -2.31
C THR A 265 14.47 -12.86 -1.64
N THR A 266 15.73 -13.11 -1.26
CA THR A 266 16.61 -12.08 -0.67
C THR A 266 16.93 -10.97 -1.67
N VAL A 267 17.25 -11.32 -2.91
CA VAL A 267 17.49 -10.35 -4.00
C VAL A 267 16.23 -9.52 -4.27
N ASP A 268 15.06 -10.16 -4.26
CA ASP A 268 13.77 -9.50 -4.45
C ASP A 268 13.48 -8.49 -3.33
N PHE A 269 13.65 -8.90 -2.07
CA PHE A 269 13.55 -8.03 -0.90
C PHE A 269 14.51 -6.82 -0.97
N ALA A 270 15.75 -7.05 -1.37
CA ALA A 270 16.75 -5.99 -1.54
C ALA A 270 16.33 -5.01 -2.66
N THR A 271 15.80 -5.54 -3.76
CA THR A 271 15.31 -4.74 -4.90
C THR A 271 14.11 -3.88 -4.49
N LEU A 272 13.12 -4.47 -3.83
CA LEU A 272 11.96 -3.74 -3.30
C LEU A 272 12.38 -2.67 -2.29
N THR A 273 13.39 -2.95 -1.46
CA THR A 273 13.95 -1.97 -0.52
C THR A 273 14.66 -0.83 -1.22
N ALA A 274 15.47 -1.11 -2.25
CA ALA A 274 16.17 -0.09 -3.02
C ALA A 274 15.20 0.84 -3.79
N LEU A 275 14.05 0.31 -4.22
CA LEU A 275 13.04 1.08 -4.96
C LEU A 275 12.07 1.86 -4.06
N ALA A 276 11.94 1.49 -2.79
CA ALA A 276 10.98 2.11 -1.88
C ALA A 276 11.18 3.64 -1.73
N PRO A 277 12.41 4.17 -1.59
CA PRO A 277 12.63 5.63 -1.46
C PRO A 277 12.08 6.43 -2.64
N PHE A 278 12.20 5.91 -3.86
CA PHE A 278 11.67 6.56 -5.06
C PHE A 278 10.14 6.70 -5.00
N TRP A 279 9.44 5.62 -4.65
CA TRP A 279 7.98 5.62 -4.57
C TRP A 279 7.44 6.43 -3.40
N MET A 280 8.17 6.42 -2.29
CA MET A 280 7.88 7.27 -1.14
C MET A 280 8.04 8.75 -1.48
N GLU A 281 9.08 9.14 -2.22
CA GLU A 281 9.26 10.53 -2.69
C GLU A 281 8.16 10.92 -3.68
N ASN A 282 7.83 10.05 -4.63
CA ASN A 282 6.76 10.29 -5.59
C ASN A 282 5.39 10.54 -4.89
N ASP A 283 5.03 9.71 -3.91
CA ASP A 283 3.81 9.90 -3.11
C ASP A 283 3.91 11.16 -2.23
N ALA A 284 5.07 11.46 -1.66
CA ALA A 284 5.27 12.63 -0.77
C ALA A 284 5.16 13.96 -1.51
N VAL A 285 5.74 14.03 -2.72
CA VAL A 285 5.63 15.19 -3.61
C VAL A 285 4.18 15.39 -4.03
N GLY A 286 3.50 14.32 -4.44
CA GLY A 286 2.09 14.37 -4.81
C GLY A 286 1.19 14.90 -3.70
N ARG A 287 1.45 14.48 -2.45
CA ARG A 287 0.71 14.92 -1.26
C ARG A 287 1.18 16.25 -0.66
N LYS A 288 2.19 16.90 -1.25
CA LYS A 288 2.81 18.13 -0.73
C LYS A 288 3.23 18.00 0.74
N TRP A 289 3.85 16.88 1.10
CA TRP A 289 4.22 16.62 2.49
C TRP A 289 5.41 17.49 2.95
N GLU A 290 5.16 18.43 3.86
CA GLU A 290 6.15 19.40 4.35
C GLU A 290 7.38 18.75 4.99
N GLN A 291 7.20 17.63 5.69
CA GLN A 291 8.29 16.96 6.41
C GLN A 291 9.16 16.07 5.52
N ARG A 292 8.90 16.02 4.19
CA ARG A 292 9.62 15.13 3.27
C ARG A 292 11.13 15.39 3.26
N GLY A 293 11.57 16.65 3.37
CA GLY A 293 12.99 17.00 3.31
C GLY A 293 13.82 16.47 4.48
N THR A 294 13.20 16.26 5.64
CA THR A 294 13.90 15.85 6.87
C THR A 294 13.63 14.39 7.21
N LEU A 295 12.37 13.96 7.18
CA LEU A 295 11.98 12.62 7.62
C LEU A 295 12.12 11.58 6.51
N LEU A 296 11.85 11.93 5.25
CA LEU A 296 11.85 10.92 4.18
C LEU A 296 13.22 10.26 3.96
N PRO A 297 14.36 10.97 3.99
CA PRO A 297 15.67 10.33 3.89
C PRO A 297 15.92 9.34 5.02
N VAL A 298 15.59 9.70 6.26
CA VAL A 298 15.76 8.83 7.43
C VAL A 298 14.91 7.57 7.32
N LEU A 299 13.64 7.73 6.92
CA LEU A 299 12.73 6.60 6.69
C LEU A 299 13.21 5.72 5.51
N SER A 300 13.80 6.31 4.49
CA SER A 300 14.31 5.57 3.31
C SER A 300 15.44 4.58 3.65
N PHE A 301 16.19 4.81 4.73
CA PHE A 301 17.26 3.90 5.18
C PHE A 301 16.75 2.67 5.95
N LEU A 302 15.50 2.69 6.44
CA LEU A 302 14.96 1.63 7.28
C LEU A 302 14.09 0.68 6.44
N PRO A 303 14.58 -0.51 6.05
CA PRO A 303 13.81 -1.45 5.23
C PRO A 303 12.53 -1.87 5.96
N VAL A 304 11.42 -1.95 5.23
CA VAL A 304 10.06 -2.27 5.73
C VAL A 304 9.49 -1.21 6.68
N ILE A 305 10.19 -0.95 7.79
CA ILE A 305 9.77 -0.07 8.87
C ILE A 305 9.63 1.36 8.41
N GLY A 306 10.61 1.87 7.67
CA GLY A 306 10.60 3.23 7.14
C GLY A 306 9.42 3.51 6.22
N PRO A 307 9.19 2.71 5.16
CA PRO A 307 8.01 2.81 4.33
C PRO A 307 6.69 2.67 5.10
N ALA A 308 6.60 1.79 6.10
CA ALA A 308 5.40 1.63 6.92
C ALA A 308 5.13 2.86 7.81
N ILE A 309 6.16 3.44 8.44
CA ILE A 309 6.07 4.69 9.20
C ILE A 309 5.69 5.85 8.28
N TYR A 310 6.27 5.91 7.08
CA TYR A 310 5.91 6.92 6.08
C TYR A 310 4.41 6.88 5.77
N LEU A 311 3.84 5.70 5.51
CA LEU A 311 2.41 5.53 5.27
C LEU A 311 1.53 5.94 6.47
N LEU A 312 2.06 5.91 7.69
CA LEU A 312 1.38 6.42 8.89
C LEU A 312 1.40 7.95 8.94
N LEU A 313 2.53 8.57 8.60
CA LEU A 313 2.76 10.01 8.75
C LEU A 313 2.29 10.86 7.56
N ARG A 314 2.19 10.27 6.36
CA ARG A 314 1.79 10.99 5.15
C ARG A 314 0.39 11.63 5.31
N PRO A 315 0.13 12.79 4.70
CA PRO A 315 -1.21 13.39 4.68
C PRO A 315 -2.22 12.43 4.06
N LYS A 316 -3.38 12.23 4.70
CA LYS A 316 -4.40 11.24 4.28
C LYS A 316 -5.62 11.95 3.70
N ALA A 317 -6.36 11.21 2.87
CA ALA A 317 -7.64 11.68 2.36
C ALA A 317 -8.64 11.93 3.50
N GLU A 318 -9.49 12.95 3.34
CA GLU A 318 -10.60 13.17 4.26
C GLU A 318 -11.58 12.00 4.20
N ALA A 319 -12.10 11.58 5.35
CA ALA A 319 -13.09 10.51 5.40
C ALA A 319 -14.36 10.92 4.63
N PRO A 320 -14.96 10.01 3.84
CA PRO A 320 -16.25 10.29 3.21
C PRO A 320 -17.29 10.59 4.30
N LYS A 321 -17.97 11.73 4.16
CA LYS A 321 -19.08 12.16 5.02
C LYS A 321 -20.30 11.27 4.83
#